data_AF-Q8MJG4-F1
#
_entry.id   AF-Q8MJG4-F1
#
_cell.length_a   1.000
_cell.length_b   1.000
_cell.length_c   1.000
_cell.angle_alpha   90.00
_cell.angle_beta   90.00
_cell.angle_gamma   90.00
#
_symmetry.space_group_name_H-M   'P 1'
#
loop_
_entity.id
_entity.type
_entity.pdbx_description
1 polymer ?
#
loop_
_entity_poly.entity_id
_entity_poly.type
_entity_poly.pdbx_seq_one_letter_code
_entity_poly.pdbx_strand_id
1 'polypeptide(L)' 'RAEDQFSLVDFNHNIRTWRNDLVSATKTQVADAKTYIEKIQPSGGTNINEALLRAIFILNEANNLGLLDPNSVSLII' A
#
# COMPACT_ATOMS: atom_id res chain seq x y z
N ARG A 1 4.31 -14.50 -0.77
CA ARG A 1 4.87 -15.42 0.25
C ARG A 1 4.50 -14.87 1.63
N ALA A 2 4.58 -15.63 2.71
CA ALA A 2 4.05 -15.15 4.00
C ALA A 2 4.92 -14.07 4.64
N GLU A 3 6.19 -13.99 4.21
CA GLU A 3 7.20 -13.01 4.58
C GLU A 3 7.09 -11.67 3.85
N ASP A 4 6.28 -11.59 2.79
CA ASP A 4 6.08 -10.33 2.07
C ASP A 4 5.29 -9.35 2.94
N GLN A 5 5.59 -8.06 2.81
CA GLN A 5 4.79 -6.98 3.38
C GLN A 5 4.17 -6.16 2.26
N PHE A 6 2.97 -5.63 2.47
CA PHE A 6 2.26 -4.87 1.46
C PHE A 6 1.33 -3.82 2.08
N SER A 7 0.96 -2.85 1.25
CA SER A 7 -0.17 -1.94 1.47
C SER A 7 -0.80 -1.59 0.12
N LEU A 8 -1.94 -0.92 0.14
CA LEU A 8 -2.67 -0.51 -1.06
C LEU A 8 -2.93 0.99 -1.02
N VAL A 9 -2.60 1.66 -2.12
CA VAL A 9 -2.97 3.06 -2.40
C VAL A 9 -4.07 3.04 -3.46
N ASP A 10 -5.28 3.45 -3.08
CA ASP A 10 -6.38 3.73 -3.99
C ASP A 10 -6.32 5.22 -4.39
N PHE A 11 -6.46 5.51 -5.67
CA PHE A 11 -6.39 6.88 -6.15
C PHE A 11 -7.40 7.18 -7.26
N ASN A 12 -7.95 8.38 -7.16
CA ASN A 12 -8.61 9.09 -8.25
C ASN A 12 -8.13 10.55 -8.18
N HIS A 13 -9.03 11.52 -8.01
CA HIS A 13 -8.65 12.89 -7.62
C HIS A 13 -8.27 12.99 -6.13
N ASN A 14 -8.71 12.03 -5.31
CA ASN A 14 -8.33 11.84 -3.92
C ASN A 14 -7.39 10.65 -3.79
N ILE A 15 -6.50 10.72 -2.80
CA ILE A 15 -5.64 9.60 -2.41
C ILE A 15 -6.19 8.96 -1.15
N ARG A 16 -6.39 7.64 -1.21
CA ARG A 16 -6.86 6.82 -0.09
C ARG A 16 -5.91 5.64 0.10
N THR A 17 -5.81 5.17 1.32
CA THR A 17 -4.96 4.04 1.69
C THR A 17 -5.79 3.02 2.43
N TRP A 18 -5.59 1.74 2.11
CA TRP A 18 -6.14 0.66 2.94
C TRP A 18 -5.42 0.63 4.30
N ARG A 19 -4.08 0.72 4.28
CA ARG A 19 -3.22 0.85 5.46
C ARG A 19 -2.22 1.98 5.26
N ASN A 20 -1.89 2.69 6.33
CA ASN A 20 -0.93 3.81 6.28
C ASN A 20 0.54 3.36 6.39
N ASP A 21 0.73 2.07 6.60
CA ASP A 21 1.94 1.33 6.88
C ASP A 21 1.95 0.03 6.06
N LEU A 22 3.10 -0.64 6.00
CA LEU A 22 3.20 -1.98 5.43
C LEU A 22 2.76 -3.02 6.45
N VAL A 23 1.96 -3.98 6.01
CA VAL A 23 1.52 -5.10 6.84
C VAL A 23 1.97 -6.42 6.24
N SER A 24 2.25 -7.42 7.08
CA SER A 24 2.60 -8.76 6.61
C SER A 24 1.46 -9.39 5.82
N ALA A 25 1.81 -10.13 4.75
CA ALA A 25 0.91 -10.83 3.85
C ALA A 25 0.26 -12.09 4.47
N THR A 26 -0.25 -11.97 5.69
CA THR A 26 -1.02 -13.03 6.36
C THR A 26 -2.37 -13.24 5.68
N LYS A 27 -2.96 -14.43 5.82
CA LYS A 27 -4.28 -14.75 5.23
C LYS A 27 -5.37 -13.74 5.62
N THR A 28 -5.36 -13.27 6.86
CA THR A 28 -6.31 -12.28 7.38
C THR A 28 -6.14 -10.92 6.70
N GLN A 29 -4.90 -10.43 6.61
CA GLN A 29 -4.61 -9.14 5.98
C GLN A 29 -4.92 -9.17 4.47
N VAL A 30 -4.63 -10.29 3.80
CA VAL A 30 -4.99 -10.47 2.38
C VAL A 30 -6.50 -10.52 2.17
N ALA A 31 -7.26 -11.17 3.05
CA ALA A 31 -8.72 -11.20 2.97
C ALA A 31 -9.36 -9.83 3.23
N ASP A 32 -8.83 -9.08 4.21
CA ASP A 32 -9.25 -7.71 4.51
C ASP A 32 -8.96 -6.76 3.34
N ALA A 33 -7.75 -6.84 2.76
CA ALA A 33 -7.36 -6.08 1.58
C ALA A 33 -8.27 -6.37 0.37
N LYS A 34 -8.63 -7.64 0.13
CA LYS A 34 -9.60 -8.01 -0.91
C LYS A 34 -10.97 -7.37 -0.67
N THR A 35 -11.45 -7.40 0.57
CA THR A 35 -12.72 -6.77 0.96
C THR A 35 -12.68 -5.25 0.77
N TYR A 36 -11.53 -4.61 1.02
CA TYR A 36 -11.31 -3.20 0.71
C TYR A 36 -11.40 -2.93 -0.79
N ILE A 37 -10.69 -3.73 -1.61
CA ILE A 37 -10.68 -3.60 -3.08
C ILE A 37 -12.09 -3.73 -3.67
N GLU A 38 -12.88 -4.70 -3.21
CA GLU A 38 -14.26 -4.92 -3.68
C GLU A 38 -15.19 -3.72 -3.43
N LYS A 39 -14.86 -2.85 -2.47
CA LYS A 39 -15.65 -1.66 -2.13
C LYS A 39 -15.20 -0.41 -2.89
N ILE A 40 -14.08 -0.46 -3.63
CA ILE A 40 -13.60 0.69 -4.40
C ILE A 40 -14.61 1.03 -5.49
N GLN A 41 -14.96 2.31 -5.59
CA GLN A 41 -15.87 2.82 -6.59
C GLN A 41 -15.15 3.86 -7.48
N PRO A 42 -15.23 3.73 -8.81
CA PRO A 42 -14.63 4.71 -9.70
C PRO A 42 -15.36 6.04 -9.59
N SER A 43 -14.62 7.14 -9.47
CA SER A 43 -15.21 8.49 -9.46
C SER A 43 -14.16 9.56 -9.74
N GLY A 44 -14.58 10.71 -10.28
CA GLY A 44 -13.74 11.90 -10.47
C GLY A 44 -12.58 11.73 -11.46
N GLY A 45 -11.52 12.54 -11.29
CA GLY A 45 -10.33 12.55 -12.16
C GLY A 45 -9.20 11.63 -11.69
N THR A 46 -7.99 11.84 -12.21
CA THR A 46 -6.80 11.01 -11.93
C THR A 46 -5.64 11.83 -11.41
N ASN A 47 -5.18 11.54 -10.18
CA ASN A 47 -4.03 12.17 -9.52
C ASN A 47 -2.93 11.14 -9.25
N ILE A 48 -2.29 10.65 -10.32
CA ILE A 48 -1.22 9.65 -10.21
C ILE A 48 0.02 10.18 -9.46
N ASN A 49 0.28 11.49 -9.53
CA ASN A 49 1.44 12.09 -8.88
C ASN A 49 1.38 11.94 -7.35
N GLU A 50 0.27 12.34 -6.73
CA GLU A 50 0.13 12.19 -5.27
C GLU A 50 0.02 10.72 -4.85
N ALA A 51 -0.55 9.85 -5.69
CA ALA A 51 -0.59 8.42 -5.43
C ALA A 51 0.83 7.83 -5.32
N LEU A 52 1.71 8.17 -6.27
CA LEU A 52 3.10 7.74 -6.26
C LEU A 52 3.88 8.32 -5.08
N LEU A 53 3.72 9.62 -4.79
CA LEU A 53 4.34 10.24 -3.62
C LEU A 53 3.90 9.57 -2.32
N ARG A 54 2.62 9.22 -2.20
CA ARG A 54 2.10 8.49 -1.02
C ARG A 54 2.69 7.10 -0.90
N ALA A 55 2.79 6.34 -2.01
CA ALA A 55 3.38 5.01 -2.03
C ALA A 55 4.87 5.05 -1.63
N ILE A 56 5.64 5.98 -2.20
CA ILE A 56 7.06 6.20 -1.87
C ILE A 56 7.23 6.56 -0.39
N PHE A 57 6.37 7.44 0.14
CA PHE A 57 6.40 7.80 1.55
C PHE A 57 6.20 6.58 2.47
N ILE A 58 5.23 5.71 2.17
CA ILE A 58 4.98 4.50 2.99
C ILE A 58 6.22 3.60 3.01
N LEU A 59 6.85 3.38 1.85
CA LEU A 59 8.08 2.58 1.77
C LEU A 59 9.25 3.22 2.53
N ASN A 60 9.45 4.53 2.36
CA ASN A 60 10.53 5.25 3.04
C ASN A 60 10.37 5.25 4.56
N GLU A 61 9.15 5.44 5.07
CA GLU A 61 8.89 5.39 6.51
C GLU A 61 9.15 3.99 7.09
N ALA A 62 8.71 2.93 6.41
CA ALA A 62 8.99 1.56 6.85
C ALA A 62 10.50 1.27 6.89
N ASN A 63 11.25 1.77 5.91
CA ASN A 63 12.70 1.66 5.89
C ASN A 63 13.37 2.45 7.02
N ASN A 64 12.97 3.72 7.21
CA ASN A 64 13.52 4.60 8.25
C ASN A 64 13.28 4.07 9.67
N LEU A 65 12.14 3.40 9.89
CA LEU A 65 11.79 2.77 11.16
C LEU A 65 12.44 1.38 11.36
N GLY A 66 13.19 0.87 10.37
CA GLY A 66 13.84 -0.44 10.45
C GLY A 66 12.86 -1.62 10.44
N LEU A 67 11.67 -1.44 9.83
CA LEU A 67 10.63 -2.47 9.77
C LEU A 67 10.81 -3.44 8.59
N LEU A 68 11.73 -3.12 7.68
CA LEU A 68 12.06 -3.92 6.50
C LEU A 68 13.30 -4.77 6.75
N ASP A 69 13.29 -6.00 6.24
CA ASP A 69 14.50 -6.82 6.15
C ASP A 69 15.51 -6.11 5.23
N PRO A 70 16.79 -5.94 5.62
CA PRO A 70 17.82 -5.35 4.77
C PRO A 70 18.00 -6.03 3.41
N ASN A 71 17.61 -7.30 3.28
CA ASN A 71 17.66 -8.07 2.04
C ASN A 71 16.33 -8.06 1.28
N SER A 72 15.31 -7.35 1.78
CA SER A 72 14.04 -7.20 1.07
C SER A 72 14.18 -6.26 -0.12
N VAL A 73 13.37 -6.51 -1.14
CA VAL A 73 13.25 -5.63 -2.31
C VAL A 73 11.93 -4.88 -2.22
N SER A 74 12.00 -3.56 -2.26
CA SER A 74 10.80 -2.71 -2.33
C SER A 74 10.35 -2.54 -3.78
N LEU A 75 9.05 -2.63 -4.02
CA LEU A 75 8.45 -2.52 -5.34
C LEU A 75 7.11 -1.76 -5.24
N ILE A 76 6.87 -0.88 -6.21
CA ILE A 76 5.56 -0.26 -6.48
C ILE A 76 5.09 -0.83 -7.81
N ILE A 77 3.86 -1.34 -7.84
CA ILE A 77 3.22 -1.96 -9.02
C ILE A 77 1.92 -1.22 -9.32
#